data_AF-M1A234-F1
#
_entry.id   AF-M1A234-F1
#
_cell.length_a   1.000
_cell.length_b   1.000
_cell.length_c   1.000
_cell.angle_alpha   90.00
_cell.angle_beta   90.00
_cell.angle_gamma   90.00
#
_symmetry.space_group_name_H-M   'P 1'
#
loop_
_entity.id
_entity.type
_entity.pdbx_description
1 polymer ?
#
loop_
_entity_poly.entity_id
_entity_poly.type
_entity_poly.pdbx_seq_one_letter_code
_entity_poly.pdbx_strand_id
1 'polypeptide(L)'
;MDIKEDTLLLETSPTAAPQPLLPLLAPSPLAPFTNSTSPKLSGLCTLNFAAVKSMMAVTSIDCVAPFAEYLANVMCCPQLETTLVILIGQSSKHSNMLALNGSLAKHCLSDFQQLLVSQGANDTLQQICSLHRENLTEGSCPVKDVHEFESTVDSSSLLDTCGKIDLVNECCEETCGNAITEAAKKLALKAYDISNMDGPHVLSDHTTRVNDCKRIVHRWMASKLEPAGAKHVLRGLSNCKNNKGDNFIQILFHNNLGFLIA
;
A
#
# COMPACT_ATOMS: atom_id res chain seq x y z
N MET A 1 22.10 -65.23 -7.79
CA MET A 1 20.82 -65.08 -7.09
C MET A 1 21.07 -64.82 -5.62
N ASP A 2 20.87 -63.65 -5.04
CA ASP A 2 20.76 -62.25 -5.48
C ASP A 2 20.41 -61.48 -4.18
N ILE A 3 21.22 -60.48 -3.81
CA ILE A 3 20.87 -59.10 -3.38
C ILE A 3 19.87 -58.95 -2.18
N LYS A 4 20.15 -58.22 -1.09
CA LYS A 4 20.39 -56.76 -0.96
C LYS A 4 20.67 -56.41 0.51
N GLU A 5 21.59 -55.51 0.81
CA GLU A 5 21.34 -54.17 1.41
C GLU A 5 22.69 -53.49 1.66
N ASP A 6 23.00 -52.46 0.87
CA ASP A 6 24.24 -51.69 0.92
C ASP A 6 23.95 -50.39 1.68
N THR A 7 24.46 -50.27 2.90
CA THR A 7 24.43 -49.02 3.68
C THR A 7 25.81 -48.38 3.58
N LEU A 8 26.02 -47.56 2.54
CA LEU A 8 27.23 -46.76 2.41
C LEU A 8 27.05 -45.42 3.14
N LEU A 9 27.68 -45.32 4.32
CA LEU A 9 28.01 -44.06 4.96
C LEU A 9 29.00 -43.30 4.06
N LEU A 10 28.59 -42.16 3.52
CA LEU A 10 29.48 -41.26 2.80
C LEU A 10 30.13 -40.30 3.81
N GLU A 11 31.33 -40.65 4.25
CA GLU A 11 32.33 -39.73 4.79
C GLU A 11 32.79 -38.81 3.66
N THR A 12 32.46 -37.51 3.71
CA THR A 12 33.20 -36.48 2.98
C THR A 12 33.46 -35.28 3.89
N SER A 13 34.66 -35.27 4.47
CA SER A 13 35.25 -34.11 5.13
C SER A 13 35.50 -32.98 4.11
N PRO A 14 35.04 -31.72 4.34
CA PRO A 14 35.26 -30.63 3.40
C PRO A 14 36.66 -30.04 3.63
N THR A 15 37.67 -30.62 2.97
CA THR A 15 38.99 -30.00 2.83
C THR A 15 39.03 -29.19 1.55
N ALA A 16 38.35 -28.05 1.52
CA ALA A 16 38.55 -27.04 0.48
C ALA A 16 38.20 -25.67 1.05
N ALA A 17 39.21 -24.78 1.13
CA ALA A 17 38.98 -23.38 1.43
C ALA A 17 37.98 -22.79 0.41
N PRO A 18 37.01 -21.95 0.82
CA PRO A 18 36.05 -21.38 -0.11
C PRO A 18 36.81 -20.57 -1.15
N GLN A 19 36.66 -20.92 -2.42
CA GLN A 19 37.14 -20.06 -3.49
C GLN A 19 36.42 -18.72 -3.38
N PRO A 20 37.14 -17.58 -3.45
CA PRO A 20 36.50 -16.28 -3.49
C PRO A 20 35.53 -16.29 -4.66
N LEU A 21 34.25 -16.04 -4.38
CA LEU A 21 33.26 -15.82 -5.43
C LEU A 21 33.76 -14.61 -6.22
N LEU A 22 34.32 -14.89 -7.41
CA LEU A 22 34.58 -13.86 -8.40
C LEU A 22 33.28 -13.07 -8.55
N PRO A 23 33.29 -11.74 -8.46
CA PRO A 23 32.09 -10.97 -8.67
C PRO A 23 31.68 -11.22 -10.11
N LEU A 24 30.71 -12.13 -10.30
CA LEU A 24 29.81 -12.05 -11.43
C LEU A 24 29.42 -10.59 -11.47
N LEU A 25 29.79 -9.92 -12.57
CA LEU A 25 29.24 -8.62 -12.93
C LEU A 25 27.73 -8.83 -12.94
N ALA A 26 27.12 -8.61 -11.78
CA ALA A 26 25.69 -8.53 -11.65
C ALA A 26 25.31 -7.46 -12.68
N PRO A 27 24.40 -7.75 -13.63
CA PRO A 27 23.89 -6.69 -14.48
C PRO A 27 23.49 -5.53 -13.58
N SER A 28 23.92 -4.30 -13.92
CA SER A 28 23.68 -3.12 -13.08
C SER A 28 22.26 -3.20 -12.51
N PRO A 29 22.09 -3.09 -11.18
CA PRO A 29 20.77 -3.03 -10.61
C PRO A 29 20.12 -1.81 -11.27
N LEU A 30 19.06 -2.04 -12.04
CA LEU A 30 18.27 -0.97 -12.66
C LEU A 30 18.93 -0.31 -13.89
N ALA A 31 19.10 -1.06 -14.98
CA ALA A 31 18.69 -0.44 -16.24
C ALA A 31 17.17 -0.21 -16.10
N PRO A 32 16.65 1.04 -16.18
CA PRO A 32 15.21 1.24 -16.11
C PRO A 32 14.59 0.38 -17.19
N PHE A 33 13.64 -0.49 -16.80
CA PHE A 33 12.80 -1.20 -17.76
C PHE A 33 11.92 -0.16 -18.45
N THR A 34 12.49 0.59 -19.38
CA THR A 34 11.74 1.46 -20.27
C THR A 34 11.15 0.55 -21.33
N ASN A 35 10.10 -0.19 -20.96
CA ASN A 35 9.19 -0.71 -21.96
C ASN A 35 8.49 0.54 -22.53
N SER A 36 9.12 1.13 -23.54
CA SER A 36 8.88 2.49 -24.04
C SER A 36 7.62 2.58 -24.89
N THR A 37 6.56 1.92 -24.45
CA THR A 37 5.25 1.95 -25.07
C THR A 37 4.48 3.08 -24.43
N SER A 38 4.12 4.10 -25.22
CA SER A 38 3.26 5.17 -24.76
C SER A 38 1.96 4.56 -24.19
N PRO A 39 1.63 4.77 -22.91
CA PRO A 39 0.48 4.13 -22.30
C PRO A 39 -0.80 4.63 -22.95
N LYS A 40 -1.73 3.73 -23.24
CA LYS A 40 -3.04 4.08 -23.79
C LYS A 40 -3.98 4.47 -22.65
N LEU A 41 -4.00 5.77 -22.35
CA LEU A 41 -4.88 6.34 -21.33
C LEU A 41 -6.30 6.55 -21.86
N SER A 42 -7.28 6.45 -20.99
CA SER A 42 -8.70 6.69 -21.28
C SER A 42 -8.99 8.16 -21.60
N GLY A 43 -8.21 9.09 -21.03
CA GLY A 43 -8.43 10.53 -21.13
C GLY A 43 -9.59 11.05 -20.28
N LEU A 44 -10.20 10.18 -19.47
CA LEU A 44 -11.38 10.51 -18.64
C LEU A 44 -11.05 10.65 -17.15
N CYS A 45 -9.89 10.17 -16.71
CA CYS A 45 -9.43 10.38 -15.35
C CYS A 45 -8.96 11.83 -15.14
N THR A 46 -9.49 12.49 -14.11
CA THR A 46 -9.16 13.87 -13.74
C THR A 46 -8.08 13.98 -12.66
N LEU A 47 -7.54 12.85 -12.18
CA LEU A 47 -6.50 12.84 -11.15
C LEU A 47 -5.17 13.36 -11.72
N ASN A 48 -4.47 14.15 -10.91
CA ASN A 48 -3.16 14.68 -11.27
C ASN A 48 -2.04 13.68 -10.89
N PHE A 49 -1.73 12.77 -11.81
CA PHE A 49 -0.65 11.78 -11.62
C PHE A 49 0.74 12.42 -11.42
N ALA A 50 0.95 13.66 -11.88
CA ALA A 50 2.22 14.36 -11.66
C ALA A 50 2.49 14.62 -10.17
N ALA A 51 1.43 14.77 -9.35
CA ALA A 51 1.55 14.99 -7.90
C ALA A 51 2.18 13.81 -7.15
N VAL A 52 2.14 12.60 -7.74
CA VAL A 52 2.67 11.36 -7.15
C VAL A 52 3.67 10.65 -8.06
N LYS A 53 4.24 11.35 -9.06
CA LYS A 53 5.11 10.77 -10.09
C LYS A 53 6.28 9.97 -9.49
N SER A 54 6.95 10.50 -8.46
CA SER A 54 8.06 9.81 -7.81
C SER A 54 7.60 8.56 -7.03
N MET A 55 6.38 8.55 -6.51
CA MET A 55 5.80 7.39 -5.84
C MET A 55 5.44 6.31 -6.84
N MET A 56 4.86 6.70 -7.98
CA MET A 56 4.55 5.77 -9.07
C MET A 56 5.81 5.08 -9.60
N ALA A 57 6.91 5.81 -9.78
CA ALA A 57 8.17 5.21 -10.20
C ALA A 57 8.67 4.16 -9.20
N VAL A 58 8.63 4.46 -7.90
CA VAL A 58 8.99 3.50 -6.84
C VAL A 58 8.02 2.32 -6.81
N THR A 59 6.71 2.56 -6.90
CA THR A 59 5.69 1.50 -6.96
C THR A 59 5.93 0.58 -8.16
N SER A 60 6.27 1.10 -9.34
CA SER A 60 6.57 0.27 -10.51
C SER A 60 7.78 -0.63 -10.29
N ILE A 61 8.82 -0.13 -9.61
CA ILE A 61 9.99 -0.92 -9.24
C ILE A 61 9.62 -2.01 -8.23
N ASP A 62 8.88 -1.65 -7.17
CA ASP A 62 8.44 -2.58 -6.13
C ASP A 62 7.51 -3.68 -6.70
N CYS A 63 6.84 -3.39 -7.81
CA CYS A 63 5.84 -4.24 -8.48
C CYS A 63 6.32 -4.82 -9.83
N VAL A 64 7.63 -4.90 -10.06
CA VAL A 64 8.18 -5.35 -11.35
C VAL A 64 7.82 -6.81 -11.67
N ALA A 65 7.55 -7.11 -12.94
CA ALA A 65 6.94 -8.36 -13.41
C ALA A 65 7.54 -9.69 -12.90
N PRO A 66 8.88 -9.88 -12.72
CA PRO A 66 9.41 -11.15 -12.22
C PRO A 66 9.31 -11.32 -10.68
N PHE A 67 9.13 -10.24 -9.93
CA PHE A 67 9.15 -10.28 -8.46
C PHE A 67 7.81 -9.90 -7.82
N ALA A 68 6.88 -9.36 -8.61
CA ALA A 68 5.60 -8.86 -8.13
C ALA A 68 4.81 -9.89 -7.33
N GLU A 69 4.73 -11.14 -7.78
CA GLU A 69 4.01 -12.20 -7.06
C GLU A 69 4.65 -12.56 -5.70
N TYR A 70 5.98 -12.59 -5.64
CA TYR A 70 6.73 -12.96 -4.43
C TYR A 70 6.77 -11.84 -3.39
N LEU A 71 6.86 -10.58 -3.84
CA LEU A 71 6.96 -9.41 -2.98
C LEU A 71 5.64 -8.63 -2.86
N ALA A 72 4.55 -9.17 -3.42
CA ALA A 72 3.21 -8.58 -3.46
C ALA A 72 2.78 -8.03 -2.10
N ASN A 73 2.71 -8.93 -1.11
CA ASN A 73 2.10 -8.66 0.18
C ASN A 73 2.93 -7.74 1.08
N VAL A 74 4.25 -7.70 0.87
CA VAL A 74 5.18 -7.00 1.76
C VAL A 74 5.62 -5.64 1.22
N MET A 75 5.72 -5.49 -0.10
CA MET A 75 6.26 -4.30 -0.74
C MET A 75 5.30 -3.73 -1.78
N CYS A 76 5.00 -4.50 -2.84
CA CYS A 76 4.27 -3.98 -4.01
C CYS A 76 2.87 -3.44 -3.64
N CYS A 77 2.00 -4.27 -3.05
CA CYS A 77 0.62 -3.91 -2.81
C CYS A 77 0.45 -2.81 -1.75
N PRO A 78 1.17 -2.84 -0.61
CA PRO A 78 1.15 -1.72 0.34
C PRO A 78 1.56 -0.39 -0.29
N GLN A 79 2.56 -0.41 -1.17
CA GLN A 79 3.06 0.77 -1.87
C GLN A 79 2.07 1.27 -2.92
N LEU A 80 1.46 0.35 -3.67
CA LEU A 80 0.45 0.64 -4.67
C LEU A 80 -0.81 1.27 -4.05
N GLU A 81 -1.31 0.69 -2.95
CA GLU A 81 -2.44 1.23 -2.19
C GLU A 81 -2.13 2.61 -1.61
N THR A 82 -0.94 2.79 -1.04
CA THR A 82 -0.50 4.08 -0.48
C THR A 82 -0.45 5.15 -1.56
N THR A 83 0.13 4.86 -2.72
CA THR A 83 0.19 5.80 -3.84
C THR A 83 -1.21 6.21 -4.32
N LEU A 84 -2.16 5.27 -4.42
CA LEU A 84 -3.55 5.57 -4.78
C LEU A 84 -4.26 6.45 -3.74
N VAL A 85 -4.08 6.15 -2.45
CA VAL A 85 -4.63 6.95 -1.35
C VAL A 85 -4.12 8.40 -1.43
N ILE A 86 -2.82 8.57 -1.64
CA ILE A 86 -2.21 9.90 -1.74
C ILE A 86 -2.71 10.63 -2.98
N LEU A 87 -2.78 9.96 -4.13
CA LEU A 87 -3.28 10.55 -5.37
C LEU A 87 -4.70 11.10 -5.20
N ILE A 88 -5.59 10.33 -4.57
CA ILE A 88 -6.97 10.79 -4.30
C ILE A 88 -6.93 11.94 -3.28
N GLY A 89 -6.18 11.82 -2.18
CA GLY A 89 -6.07 12.88 -1.18
C GLY A 89 -5.56 14.21 -1.75
N GLN A 90 -4.58 14.19 -2.65
CA GLN A 90 -4.11 15.41 -3.33
C GLN A 90 -5.19 16.01 -4.24
N SER A 91 -6.04 15.19 -4.86
CA SER A 91 -7.21 15.68 -5.60
C SER A 91 -8.24 16.32 -4.66
N SER A 92 -8.44 15.74 -3.47
CA SER A 92 -9.38 16.24 -2.44
C SER A 92 -9.09 17.67 -1.99
N LYS A 93 -7.83 18.14 -2.07
CA LYS A 93 -7.45 19.55 -1.80
C LYS A 93 -8.29 20.56 -2.59
N HIS A 94 -8.75 20.17 -3.79
CA HIS A 94 -9.50 21.04 -4.69
C HIS A 94 -10.95 20.59 -4.88
N SER A 95 -11.21 19.28 -4.88
CA SER A 95 -12.55 18.74 -5.10
C SER A 95 -13.43 18.72 -3.85
N ASN A 96 -12.84 18.81 -2.66
CA ASN A 96 -13.49 18.55 -1.37
C ASN A 96 -14.12 17.15 -1.24
N MET A 97 -13.77 16.22 -2.14
CA MET A 97 -14.27 14.84 -2.16
C MET A 97 -13.13 13.88 -1.79
N LEU A 98 -13.38 13.00 -0.81
CA LEU A 98 -12.48 11.95 -0.33
C LEU A 98 -12.68 10.62 -1.05
N ALA A 99 -13.59 10.55 -2.02
CA ALA A 99 -13.85 9.38 -2.84
C ALA A 99 -14.24 9.77 -4.26
N LEU A 100 -13.93 8.90 -5.21
CA LEU A 100 -14.35 9.05 -6.60
C LEU A 100 -15.72 8.40 -6.80
N ASN A 101 -16.50 8.90 -7.76
CA ASN A 101 -17.67 8.16 -8.24
C ASN A 101 -17.24 6.90 -9.01
N GLY A 102 -18.12 5.90 -9.11
CA GLY A 102 -17.77 4.59 -9.69
C GLY A 102 -17.29 4.63 -11.15
N SER A 103 -17.75 5.59 -11.95
CA SER A 103 -17.32 5.76 -13.34
C SER A 103 -15.89 6.32 -13.41
N LEU A 104 -15.65 7.41 -12.68
CA LEU A 104 -14.33 8.04 -12.59
C LEU A 104 -13.30 7.11 -11.96
N ALA A 105 -13.69 6.35 -10.92
CA ALA A 105 -12.86 5.32 -10.30
C ALA A 105 -12.39 4.26 -11.30
N LYS A 106 -13.29 3.78 -12.17
CA LYS A 106 -12.95 2.81 -13.22
C LYS A 106 -11.91 3.38 -14.19
N HIS A 107 -12.13 4.60 -14.69
CA HIS A 107 -11.20 5.25 -15.63
C HIS A 107 -9.84 5.53 -14.98
N CYS A 108 -9.84 6.07 -13.76
CA CYS A 108 -8.62 6.40 -13.03
C CYS A 108 -7.80 5.18 -12.64
N LEU A 109 -8.44 4.09 -12.21
CA LEU A 109 -7.72 2.85 -11.91
C LEU A 109 -7.04 2.28 -13.17
N SER A 110 -7.75 2.28 -14.30
CA SER A 110 -7.20 1.85 -15.59
C SER A 110 -6.01 2.71 -16.02
N ASP A 111 -6.14 4.04 -15.98
CA ASP A 111 -5.08 4.96 -16.41
C ASP A 111 -3.85 4.87 -15.51
N PHE A 112 -4.07 4.76 -14.19
CA PHE A 112 -3.00 4.57 -13.22
C PHE A 112 -2.17 3.31 -13.50
N GLN A 113 -2.82 2.19 -13.83
CA GLN A 113 -2.11 0.94 -14.14
C GLN A 113 -1.34 1.02 -15.45
N GLN A 114 -1.93 1.58 -16.49
CA GLN A 114 -1.23 1.78 -17.76
C GLN A 114 0.05 2.61 -17.54
N LEU A 115 -0.01 3.63 -16.68
CA LEU A 115 1.16 4.41 -16.28
C LEU A 115 2.20 3.60 -15.48
N LEU A 116 1.78 2.68 -14.61
CA LEU A 116 2.73 1.82 -13.88
C LEU A 116 3.38 0.75 -14.78
N VAL A 117 2.59 0.14 -15.67
CA VAL A 117 3.05 -0.88 -16.64
C VAL A 117 4.03 -0.27 -17.65
N SER A 118 3.76 0.94 -18.14
CA SER A 118 4.73 1.69 -18.99
C SER A 118 6.03 2.05 -18.27
N GLN A 119 6.07 1.93 -16.94
CA GLN A 119 7.27 2.08 -16.10
C GLN A 119 7.86 0.72 -15.66
N GLY A 120 7.38 -0.41 -16.22
CA GLY A 120 7.94 -1.75 -16.00
C GLY A 120 7.24 -2.57 -14.91
N ALA A 121 6.14 -2.09 -14.33
CA ALA A 121 5.36 -2.89 -13.39
C ALA A 121 4.68 -4.09 -14.08
N ASN A 122 4.33 -5.12 -13.31
CA ASN A 122 3.52 -6.24 -13.81
C ASN A 122 2.19 -5.74 -14.39
N ASP A 123 1.67 -6.37 -15.44
CA ASP A 123 0.40 -5.99 -16.07
C ASP A 123 -0.84 -6.61 -15.38
N THR A 124 -0.63 -7.51 -14.43
CA THR A 124 -1.68 -8.17 -13.63
C THR A 124 -1.77 -7.67 -12.18
N LEU A 125 -1.38 -6.41 -11.91
CA LEU A 125 -1.39 -5.86 -10.55
C LEU A 125 -2.76 -5.85 -9.88
N GLN A 126 -3.86 -5.74 -10.63
CA GLN A 126 -5.20 -5.85 -10.05
C GLN A 126 -5.42 -7.21 -9.40
N GLN A 127 -4.98 -8.27 -10.06
CA GLN A 127 -5.10 -9.63 -9.58
C GLN A 127 -4.14 -9.86 -8.41
N ILE A 128 -2.87 -9.50 -8.58
CA ILE A 128 -1.82 -9.67 -7.55
C ILE A 128 -2.20 -8.95 -6.25
N CYS A 129 -2.68 -7.71 -6.35
CA CYS A 129 -2.99 -6.88 -5.18
C CYS A 129 -4.48 -6.84 -4.81
N SER A 130 -5.33 -7.63 -5.47
CA SER A 130 -6.79 -7.61 -5.28
C SER A 130 -7.38 -6.19 -5.35
N LEU A 131 -6.86 -5.37 -6.27
CA LEU A 131 -7.29 -3.98 -6.44
C LEU A 131 -8.48 -3.88 -7.39
N HIS A 132 -9.53 -3.26 -6.89
CA HIS A 132 -10.79 -3.03 -7.58
C HIS A 132 -11.12 -1.54 -7.60
N ARG A 133 -12.03 -1.14 -8.47
CA ARG A 133 -12.48 0.27 -8.58
C ARG A 133 -13.12 0.77 -7.27
N GLU A 134 -13.75 -0.13 -6.52
CA GLU A 134 -14.37 0.13 -5.21
C GLU A 134 -13.33 0.62 -4.19
N ASN A 135 -12.05 0.24 -4.34
CA ASN A 135 -10.97 0.74 -3.49
C ASN A 135 -10.66 2.24 -3.71
N LEU A 136 -11.22 2.88 -4.76
CA LEU A 136 -11.10 4.31 -5.06
C LEU A 136 -12.39 5.08 -4.75
N THR A 137 -13.50 4.39 -4.45
CA THR A 137 -14.77 5.00 -4.04
C THR A 137 -14.86 5.07 -2.51
N GLU A 138 -16.03 5.43 -1.99
CA GLU A 138 -16.35 5.41 -0.56
C GLU A 138 -16.56 4.00 0.00
N GLY A 139 -16.69 2.99 -0.87
CA GLY A 139 -17.08 1.65 -0.47
C GLY A 139 -18.40 1.69 0.29
N SER A 140 -18.39 1.14 1.50
CA SER A 140 -19.52 1.19 2.44
C SER A 140 -19.44 2.31 3.48
N CYS A 141 -18.40 3.15 3.45
CA CYS A 141 -18.29 4.28 4.36
C CYS A 141 -19.33 5.37 4.02
N PRO A 142 -20.13 5.85 4.99
CA PRO A 142 -21.19 6.82 4.70
C PRO A 142 -20.66 8.22 4.40
N VAL A 143 -19.42 8.52 4.78
CA VAL A 143 -18.79 9.84 4.64
C VAL A 143 -17.82 9.84 3.48
N LYS A 144 -17.96 10.83 2.58
CA LYS A 144 -17.10 10.97 1.40
C LYS A 144 -16.69 12.39 1.06
N ASP A 145 -17.15 13.40 1.78
CA ASP A 145 -16.72 14.78 1.61
C ASP A 145 -15.92 15.28 2.82
N VAL A 146 -15.07 16.27 2.59
CA VAL A 146 -14.15 16.81 3.60
C VAL A 146 -14.88 17.52 4.74
N HIS A 147 -15.97 18.23 4.45
CA HIS A 147 -16.71 18.99 5.47
C HIS A 147 -17.43 18.05 6.44
N GLU A 148 -18.08 17.02 5.91
CA GLU A 148 -18.71 15.99 6.73
C GLU A 148 -17.69 15.23 7.57
N PHE A 149 -16.51 14.93 7.01
CA PHE A 149 -15.42 14.33 7.77
C PHE A 149 -15.02 15.21 8.97
N GLU A 150 -14.74 16.49 8.72
CA GLU A 150 -14.24 17.42 9.74
C GLU A 150 -15.27 17.77 10.81
N SER A 151 -16.56 17.68 10.49
CA SER A 151 -17.63 17.83 11.48
C SER A 151 -17.87 16.57 12.33
N THR A 152 -17.36 15.41 11.89
CA THR A 152 -17.56 14.12 12.60
C THR A 152 -16.32 13.73 13.43
N VAL A 153 -15.13 14.06 12.95
CA VAL A 153 -13.84 13.67 13.54
C VAL A 153 -13.14 14.90 14.10
N ASP A 154 -12.55 14.78 15.29
CA ASP A 154 -11.61 15.79 15.82
C ASP A 154 -10.35 15.80 14.95
N SER A 155 -10.44 16.59 13.89
CA SER A 155 -9.47 16.63 12.81
C SER A 155 -8.17 17.30 13.25
N SER A 156 -8.24 18.26 14.17
CA SER A 156 -7.08 18.85 14.84
C SER A 156 -6.27 17.79 15.58
N SER A 157 -6.91 17.06 16.49
CA SER A 157 -6.24 16.02 17.28
C SER A 157 -5.68 14.90 16.41
N LEU A 158 -6.42 14.50 15.37
CA LEU A 158 -5.95 13.51 14.41
C LEU A 158 -4.69 14.00 13.65
N LEU A 159 -4.67 15.25 13.20
CA LEU A 159 -3.52 15.80 12.48
C LEU A 159 -2.33 16.05 13.41
N ASP A 160 -2.56 16.44 14.66
CA ASP A 160 -1.49 16.60 15.66
C ASP A 160 -0.83 15.24 15.97
N THR A 161 -1.64 14.18 16.03
CA THR A 161 -1.16 12.82 16.30
C THR A 161 -0.46 12.18 15.09
N CYS A 162 -0.99 12.42 13.89
CA CYS A 162 -0.58 11.68 12.69
C CYS A 162 0.18 12.51 11.65
N GLY A 163 0.24 13.83 11.79
CA GLY A 163 0.83 14.73 10.78
C GLY A 163 2.33 14.51 10.59
N LYS A 164 2.98 13.94 11.61
CA LYS A 164 4.34 13.41 11.56
C LYS A 164 4.41 12.21 12.49
N ILE A 165 4.99 11.12 12.00
CA ILE A 165 5.13 9.89 12.80
C ILE A 165 6.58 9.69 13.23
N ASP A 166 6.75 9.18 14.44
CA ASP A 166 7.98 8.51 14.85
C ASP A 166 7.78 7.01 14.62
N LEU A 167 8.57 6.41 13.74
CA LEU A 167 8.34 5.03 13.31
C LEU A 167 8.49 4.03 14.46
N VAL A 168 9.40 4.28 15.40
CA VAL A 168 9.64 3.37 16.53
C VAL A 168 8.44 3.41 17.46
N ASN A 169 8.03 4.61 17.87
CA ASN A 169 6.88 4.78 18.76
C ASN A 169 5.58 4.31 18.09
N GLU A 170 5.38 4.57 16.79
CA GLU A 170 4.18 4.08 16.09
C GLU A 170 4.13 2.55 16.05
N CYS A 171 5.27 1.88 15.87
CA CYS A 171 5.31 0.42 15.85
C CYS A 171 5.14 -0.22 17.25
N CYS A 172 5.43 0.52 18.33
CA CYS A 172 5.29 0.03 19.70
C CYS A 172 3.94 0.39 20.33
N GLU A 173 3.47 1.61 20.13
CA GLU A 173 2.32 2.21 20.82
C GLU A 173 1.11 2.45 19.91
N GLU A 174 1.30 2.40 18.58
CA GLU A 174 0.26 2.61 17.56
C GLU A 174 -0.58 3.88 17.77
N THR A 175 0.04 4.98 18.21
CA THR A 175 -0.69 6.19 18.59
C THR A 175 -1.51 6.73 17.41
N CYS A 176 -0.90 6.85 16.23
CA CYS A 176 -1.61 7.29 15.03
C CYS A 176 -2.54 6.21 14.48
N GLY A 177 -2.13 4.94 14.43
CA GLY A 177 -2.97 3.83 14.00
C GLY A 177 -4.27 3.68 14.81
N ASN A 178 -4.19 3.90 16.12
CA ASN A 178 -5.32 3.93 17.03
C ASN A 178 -6.22 5.15 16.77
N ALA A 179 -5.64 6.35 16.63
CA ALA A 179 -6.40 7.56 16.29
C ALA A 179 -7.17 7.42 14.96
N ILE A 180 -6.53 6.84 13.93
CA ILE A 180 -7.17 6.53 12.65
C ILE A 180 -8.32 5.53 12.83
N THR A 181 -8.11 4.48 13.62
CA THR A 181 -9.13 3.45 13.87
C THR A 181 -10.34 4.04 14.59
N GLU A 182 -10.12 4.89 15.59
CA GLU A 182 -11.21 5.57 16.29
C GLU A 182 -11.95 6.58 15.39
N ALA A 183 -11.23 7.34 14.57
CA ALA A 183 -11.85 8.20 13.56
C ALA A 183 -12.71 7.39 12.59
N ALA A 184 -12.21 6.27 12.07
CA ALA A 184 -12.93 5.40 11.15
C ALA A 184 -14.20 4.79 11.77
N LYS A 185 -14.16 4.40 13.05
CA LYS A 185 -15.35 3.93 13.78
C LYS A 185 -16.40 5.02 13.89
N LYS A 186 -16.01 6.26 14.25
CA LYS A 186 -16.94 7.41 14.32
C LYS A 186 -17.62 7.66 12.98
N LEU A 187 -16.89 7.60 11.86
CA LEU A 187 -17.45 7.72 10.52
C LEU A 187 -18.40 6.56 10.19
N ALA A 188 -18.01 5.32 10.50
CA ALA A 188 -18.84 4.15 10.24
C ALA A 188 -20.17 4.18 11.03
N LEU A 189 -20.17 4.80 12.21
CA LEU A 189 -21.35 4.93 13.06
C LEU A 189 -22.45 5.82 12.46
N LYS A 190 -22.10 6.79 11.60
CA LYS A 190 -23.10 7.64 10.91
C LYS A 190 -24.08 6.87 10.02
N ALA A 191 -23.73 5.66 9.60
CA ALA A 191 -24.66 4.80 8.86
C ALA A 191 -25.83 4.28 9.73
N TYR A 192 -25.65 4.21 11.05
CA TYR A 192 -26.70 3.79 11.99
C TYR A 192 -27.67 4.90 12.35
N ASP A 193 -27.25 6.18 12.29
CA ASP A 193 -28.20 7.31 12.34
C ASP A 193 -29.25 7.24 11.21
N ILE A 194 -28.97 6.48 10.14
CA ILE A 194 -29.84 6.29 8.97
C ILE A 194 -30.57 4.92 8.99
N SER A 195 -30.11 3.95 9.79
CA SER A 195 -30.60 2.56 9.69
C SER A 195 -30.61 1.83 11.04
N ASN A 196 -31.78 1.75 11.69
CA ASN A 196 -32.04 0.86 12.83
C ASN A 196 -32.29 -0.57 12.30
N MET A 197 -31.32 -1.49 12.35
CA MET A 197 -31.57 -2.94 12.20
C MET A 197 -30.54 -3.77 12.97
N ASP A 198 -31.02 -4.60 13.90
CA ASP A 198 -30.24 -5.57 14.69
C ASP A 198 -30.11 -6.93 13.98
N GLY A 199 -28.91 -7.51 13.95
CA GLY A 199 -28.68 -8.90 13.50
C GLY A 199 -27.20 -9.33 13.40
N PRO A 200 -26.87 -10.63 13.38
CA PRO A 200 -25.48 -11.13 13.32
C PRO A 200 -24.70 -10.74 12.05
N HIS A 201 -25.40 -10.50 10.94
CA HIS A 201 -24.81 -9.97 9.69
C HIS A 201 -24.25 -8.54 9.86
N VAL A 202 -24.70 -7.80 10.87
CA VAL A 202 -24.28 -6.42 11.15
C VAL A 202 -22.80 -6.35 11.56
N LEU A 203 -22.23 -7.37 12.19
CA LEU A 203 -20.83 -7.32 12.69
C LEU A 203 -19.79 -7.42 11.56
N SER A 204 -20.05 -8.27 10.56
CA SER A 204 -19.21 -8.40 9.35
C SER A 204 -19.30 -7.15 8.48
N ASP A 205 -20.51 -6.62 8.31
CA ASP A 205 -20.75 -5.36 7.61
C ASP A 205 -20.09 -4.18 8.33
N HIS A 206 -20.12 -4.18 9.66
CA HIS A 206 -19.47 -3.15 10.48
C HIS A 206 -17.95 -3.17 10.32
N THR A 207 -17.31 -4.35 10.34
CA THR A 207 -15.86 -4.46 10.16
C THR A 207 -15.42 -3.99 8.77
N THR A 208 -16.16 -4.40 7.74
CA THR A 208 -15.91 -3.96 6.35
C THR A 208 -16.08 -2.45 6.23
N ARG A 209 -17.13 -1.89 6.81
CA ARG A 209 -17.39 -0.45 6.84
C ARG A 209 -16.32 0.35 7.55
N VAL A 210 -15.85 -0.13 8.71
CA VAL A 210 -14.74 0.53 9.42
C VAL A 210 -13.48 0.51 8.54
N ASN A 211 -13.19 -0.58 7.83
CA ASN A 211 -12.03 -0.65 6.93
C ASN A 211 -12.17 0.31 5.74
N ASP A 212 -13.34 0.43 5.14
CA ASP A 212 -13.62 1.43 4.10
C ASP A 212 -13.44 2.86 4.63
N CYS A 213 -13.94 3.12 5.85
CA CYS A 213 -13.75 4.42 6.49
C CYS A 213 -12.29 4.70 6.86
N LYS A 214 -11.47 3.69 7.17
CA LYS A 214 -10.01 3.89 7.34
C LYS A 214 -9.37 4.43 6.05
N ARG A 215 -9.80 3.95 4.88
CA ARG A 215 -9.32 4.48 3.59
C ARG A 215 -9.71 5.95 3.42
N ILE A 216 -10.93 6.34 3.83
CA ILE A 216 -11.38 7.74 3.84
C ILE A 216 -10.51 8.60 4.77
N VAL A 217 -10.22 8.13 5.99
CA VAL A 217 -9.32 8.82 6.93
C VAL A 217 -7.94 9.03 6.32
N HIS A 218 -7.34 8.00 5.71
CA HIS A 218 -6.03 8.13 5.07
C HIS A 218 -6.03 9.13 3.90
N ARG A 219 -7.09 9.15 3.07
CA ARG A 219 -7.23 10.12 1.98
C ARG A 219 -7.39 11.54 2.51
N TRP A 220 -8.15 11.72 3.59
CA TRP A 220 -8.27 13.02 4.25
C TRP A 220 -6.91 13.50 4.79
N MET A 221 -6.16 12.64 5.48
CA MET A 221 -4.80 12.97 5.93
C MET A 221 -3.90 13.34 4.77
N ALA A 222 -3.94 12.58 3.67
CA ALA A 222 -3.18 12.89 2.47
C ALA A 222 -3.61 14.19 1.79
N SER A 223 -4.83 14.68 2.03
CA SER A 223 -5.28 16.00 1.58
C SER A 223 -4.72 17.15 2.43
N LYS A 224 -4.36 16.90 3.69
CA LYS A 224 -3.78 17.91 4.59
C LYS A 224 -2.25 17.97 4.53
N LEU A 225 -1.61 16.89 4.08
CA LEU A 225 -0.17 16.78 3.98
C LEU A 225 0.34 17.05 2.56
N GLU A 226 1.60 17.46 2.45
CA GLU A 226 2.31 17.44 1.18
C GLU A 226 2.60 15.99 0.75
N PRO A 227 2.67 15.68 -0.56
CA PRO A 227 2.79 14.30 -1.04
C PRO A 227 3.90 13.51 -0.35
N ALA A 228 5.09 14.10 -0.18
CA ALA A 228 6.22 13.45 0.49
C ALA A 228 5.94 13.18 1.99
N GLY A 229 5.29 14.11 2.69
CA GLY A 229 4.89 13.94 4.08
C GLY A 229 3.82 12.84 4.24
N ALA A 230 2.80 12.85 3.36
CA ALA A 230 1.76 11.82 3.33
C ALA A 230 2.36 10.43 3.07
N LYS A 231 3.32 10.32 2.12
CA LYS A 231 4.06 9.08 1.85
C LYS A 231 4.79 8.59 3.09
N HIS A 232 5.50 9.48 3.78
CA HIS A 232 6.25 9.11 4.98
C HIS A 232 5.33 8.56 6.07
N VAL A 233 4.24 9.26 6.38
CA VAL A 233 3.25 8.87 7.38
C VAL A 233 2.57 7.54 7.03
N LEU A 234 1.97 7.45 5.84
CA LEU A 234 1.19 6.26 5.45
C LEU A 234 2.05 5.01 5.28
N ARG A 235 3.30 5.16 4.80
CA ARG A 235 4.24 4.04 4.73
C ARG A 235 4.70 3.59 6.11
N GLY A 236 4.91 4.48 7.06
CA GLY A 236 5.27 4.05 8.41
C GLY A 236 4.14 3.29 9.09
N LEU A 237 2.90 3.74 8.93
CA LEU A 237 1.71 3.03 9.42
C LEU A 237 1.59 1.62 8.84
N SER A 238 1.78 1.46 7.51
CA SER A 238 1.70 0.15 6.87
C SER A 238 2.82 -0.80 7.31
N ASN A 239 4.04 -0.30 7.50
CA ASN A 239 5.17 -1.09 7.98
C ASN A 239 4.96 -1.60 9.41
N CYS A 240 4.40 -0.76 10.30
CA CYS A 240 4.18 -1.14 11.70
C CYS A 240 3.09 -2.21 11.86
N LYS A 241 2.04 -2.17 11.02
CA LYS A 241 0.97 -3.18 11.03
C LYS A 241 1.48 -4.60 10.75
N ASN A 242 2.50 -4.74 9.90
CA ASN A 242 3.05 -6.03 9.48
C ASN A 242 3.98 -6.67 10.54
N ASN A 243 4.36 -5.94 11.60
CA ASN A 243 5.25 -6.44 12.66
C ASN A 243 4.54 -7.17 13.81
N LYS A 244 3.21 -7.27 13.80
CA LYS A 244 2.45 -7.90 14.90
C LYS A 244 2.45 -9.43 14.93
N GLY A 245 3.15 -10.10 14.02
CA GLY A 245 3.12 -11.56 13.91
C GLY A 245 4.40 -12.25 13.44
N ASP A 246 5.38 -11.55 12.89
CA ASP A 246 6.62 -12.17 12.41
C ASP A 246 7.82 -11.26 12.61
N ASN A 247 8.86 -11.79 13.27
CA ASN A 247 10.20 -11.21 13.42
C ASN A 247 10.95 -10.98 12.08
N PHE A 248 10.27 -11.01 10.93
CA PHE A 248 10.89 -10.97 9.61
C PHE A 248 11.17 -9.54 9.11
N ILE A 249 10.37 -8.55 9.48
CA ILE A 249 10.55 -7.18 8.97
C ILE A 249 11.59 -6.39 9.76
N GLN A 250 11.89 -6.78 11.01
CA GLN A 250 13.03 -6.21 11.74
C GLN A 250 14.35 -6.50 11.01
N ILE A 251 14.45 -7.61 10.27
CA ILE A 251 15.64 -7.98 9.48
C ILE A 251 15.79 -7.11 8.22
N LEU A 252 14.70 -6.67 7.58
CA LEU A 252 14.78 -5.84 6.37
C LEU A 252 15.19 -4.39 6.66
N PHE A 253 14.76 -3.83 7.80
CA PHE A 253 15.11 -2.46 8.19
C PHE A 253 16.45 -2.38 8.95
N HIS A 254 16.85 -3.41 9.72
CA HIS A 254 18.17 -3.40 10.37
C HIS A 254 19.36 -3.70 9.43
N ASN A 255 19.15 -4.39 8.31
CA ASN A 255 20.25 -4.81 7.43
C ASN A 255 20.56 -3.89 6.24
N ASN A 256 20.17 -2.61 6.27
CA ASN A 256 20.51 -1.71 5.15
C ASN A 256 20.07 -2.28 3.78
N LEU A 257 19.01 -3.10 3.72
CA LEU A 257 18.46 -3.58 2.44
C LEU A 257 17.59 -2.51 1.76
N GLY A 258 17.52 -1.30 2.33
CA GLY A 258 17.14 -0.08 1.63
C GLY A 258 18.25 0.51 0.76
N PHE A 259 19.46 -0.09 0.77
CA PHE A 259 20.62 0.35 -0.01
C PHE A 259 20.97 -0.56 -1.19
N LEU A 260 20.20 -1.63 -1.46
CA LEU A 260 20.41 -2.47 -2.65
C LEU A 260 19.64 -1.99 -3.90
N ILE A 261 19.03 -0.81 -3.83
CA ILE A 261 18.35 -0.15 -4.94
C ILE A 261 18.82 1.32 -4.96
N ALA A 262 20.09 1.52 -5.32
CA ALA A 262 20.65 2.80 -5.76
C ALA A 262 21.53 2.53 -6.97
#